data_AF-A0A2S1FIF0-F1
#
_entry.id   AF-A0A2S1FIF0-F1
#
_cell.length_a   1.000
_cell.length_b   1.000
_cell.length_c   1.000
_cell.angle_alpha   90.00
_cell.angle_beta   90.00
_cell.angle_gamma   90.00
#
_symmetry.space_group_name_H-M   'P 1'
#
loop_
_entity.id
_entity.type
_entity.pdbx_description
1 polymer ?
#
loop_
_entity_poly.entity_id
_entity_poly.type
_entity_poly.pdbx_seq_one_letter_code
_entity_poly.pdbx_strand_id
1 'polypeptide(L)'
;MSITPRGMSVQEAYRLFRDDRLIVNRKYQRKLVWTLAEKQYLIDSLIKDYPIPLILLADASEGGFTYYEIMDGMQRLNAIFSFIDNAYALDNKYFDIREFSRAKQAADAGAFIAASTEINELLPPSVCADILDYQLAVTIFPIETEDQVTDVFGRINSGGRQLSAQEKRQAGTVDDFSMLVRELASEIRGDSSMERLPLSRMPEISIDSTRTDMGYALKAEDIFWCKQGVLWTKQLRDSEDEEMIVDICASIVLGDPIARSKDYFDKIYDKETSDYENLRREFYRYGRDRLKEEIKVTLSVLREVIECFNDQANALRSVVSPGARNPIKSSFFAIFMAFHKLVVVDEKTPEDYRKIMNSLEGLQRSMIVSAKFSTTEDRVKNVDRTTGLIQRYFVKKDPPMLRHGAGLALDMENSLRRSRLETSRYECKQGLVDLSSNRKFDANLLGRIVETICGIANVGPDADGFIFIGVADKKTDAERVTKLDGITPLVVGARYIVGLEREMRFLSVNEEQYLEKIIGFIRNSELTEPLRSQVLAQSDYVDYRGMSVLRIRVPTQKQISFVGEKAFIRENSSTIEATGKKLLAVNSLFV
;
A
#
# COMPACT_ATOMS: atom_id res chain seq x y z
N MET A 1 -16.87 16.63 -29.72
CA MET A 1 -16.63 16.62 -28.25
C MET A 1 -17.13 17.94 -27.67
N SER A 2 -18.23 17.93 -26.90
CA SER A 2 -18.64 19.13 -26.15
C SER A 2 -18.33 18.94 -24.67
N ILE A 3 -17.51 19.83 -24.14
CA ILE A 3 -17.36 20.00 -22.70
C ILE A 3 -18.74 20.38 -22.16
N THR A 4 -19.24 19.64 -21.18
CA THR A 4 -20.58 19.88 -20.62
C THR A 4 -20.44 20.44 -19.20
N PRO A 5 -20.42 21.77 -19.01
CA PRO A 5 -20.57 22.36 -17.69
C PRO A 5 -22.01 22.15 -17.22
N ARG A 6 -22.18 21.67 -15.99
CA ARG A 6 -23.49 21.53 -15.35
C ARG A 6 -23.40 21.70 -13.84
N GLY A 7 -24.52 22.13 -13.24
CA GLY A 7 -24.73 21.97 -11.81
C GLY A 7 -24.96 20.49 -11.47
N MET A 8 -24.34 20.03 -10.41
CA MET A 8 -24.59 18.73 -9.80
C MET A 8 -24.90 18.95 -8.33
N SER A 9 -26.07 18.56 -7.86
CA SER A 9 -26.38 18.68 -6.42
C SER A 9 -25.48 17.76 -5.60
N VAL A 10 -25.24 18.13 -4.34
CA VAL A 10 -24.54 17.25 -3.39
C VAL A 10 -25.26 15.91 -3.24
N GLN A 11 -26.60 15.88 -3.30
CA GLN A 11 -27.38 14.64 -3.33
C GLN A 11 -27.05 13.74 -4.52
N GLU A 12 -26.94 14.30 -5.73
CA GLU A 12 -26.57 13.56 -6.93
C GLU A 12 -25.14 13.04 -6.82
N ALA A 13 -24.20 13.88 -6.39
CA ALA A 13 -22.80 13.50 -6.21
C ALA A 13 -22.65 12.36 -5.19
N TYR A 14 -23.37 12.45 -4.07
CA TYR A 14 -23.37 11.40 -3.03
C TYR A 14 -24.00 10.09 -3.52
N ARG A 15 -25.00 10.14 -4.42
CA ARG A 15 -25.50 8.94 -5.10
C ARG A 15 -24.40 8.24 -5.87
N LEU A 16 -23.68 8.99 -6.73
CA LEU A 16 -22.60 8.43 -7.55
C LEU A 16 -21.48 7.86 -6.67
N PHE A 17 -21.21 8.49 -5.53
CA PHE A 17 -20.28 8.00 -4.52
C PHE A 17 -20.71 6.65 -3.93
N ARG A 18 -21.97 6.51 -3.52
CA ARG A 18 -22.50 5.27 -2.93
C ARG A 18 -22.71 4.13 -3.93
N ASP A 19 -22.95 4.47 -5.18
CA ASP A 19 -23.07 3.50 -6.27
C ASP A 19 -21.69 3.08 -6.84
N ASP A 20 -20.57 3.48 -6.21
CA ASP A 20 -19.19 3.25 -6.67
C ASP A 20 -18.92 3.73 -8.12
N ARG A 21 -19.64 4.77 -8.57
CA ARG A 21 -19.51 5.36 -9.92
C ARG A 21 -18.52 6.52 -10.00
N LEU A 22 -17.99 6.98 -8.87
CA LEU A 22 -16.90 7.96 -8.82
C LEU A 22 -15.57 7.22 -8.65
N ILE A 23 -14.76 7.17 -9.70
CA ILE A 23 -13.50 6.43 -9.74
C ILE A 23 -12.32 7.39 -9.61
N VAL A 24 -11.31 6.96 -8.85
CA VAL A 24 -10.03 7.65 -8.68
C VAL A 24 -8.96 6.83 -9.39
N ASN A 25 -8.18 7.47 -10.25
CA ASN A 25 -7.04 6.85 -10.92
C ASN A 25 -5.72 7.26 -10.23
N ARG A 26 -5.09 6.29 -9.58
CA ARG A 26 -3.87 6.46 -8.76
C ARG A 26 -2.62 6.71 -9.58
N LYS A 27 -2.64 6.59 -10.91
CA LYS A 27 -1.51 6.99 -11.78
C LYS A 27 -1.15 8.47 -11.63
N TYR A 28 -2.15 9.32 -11.41
CA TYR A 28 -1.98 10.77 -11.37
C TYR A 28 -2.75 11.46 -10.24
N GLN A 29 -3.79 10.86 -9.65
CA GLN A 29 -4.49 11.42 -8.49
C GLN A 29 -3.75 11.17 -7.17
N ARG A 30 -3.74 12.22 -6.32
CA ARG A 30 -3.19 12.15 -4.96
C ARG A 30 -4.00 11.21 -4.06
N LYS A 31 -3.46 10.89 -2.89
CA LYS A 31 -4.24 10.32 -1.77
C LYS A 31 -5.10 11.40 -1.12
N LEU A 32 -5.99 11.03 -0.20
CA LEU A 32 -6.64 12.03 0.66
C LEU A 32 -5.60 12.64 1.60
N VAL A 33 -5.42 13.96 1.52
CA VAL A 33 -4.34 14.69 2.21
C VAL A 33 -4.84 15.92 2.97
N TRP A 34 -6.11 16.28 2.81
CA TRP A 34 -6.71 17.39 3.53
C TRP A 34 -6.79 17.09 5.03
N THR A 35 -6.35 18.07 5.82
CA THR A 35 -6.52 18.12 7.26
C THR A 35 -7.98 18.32 7.64
N LEU A 36 -8.33 17.97 8.88
CA LEU A 36 -9.67 18.21 9.43
C LEU A 36 -10.11 19.67 9.27
N ALA A 37 -9.22 20.62 9.54
CA ALA A 37 -9.51 22.05 9.41
C ALA A 37 -9.84 22.45 7.95
N GLU A 38 -9.12 21.92 6.97
CA GLU A 38 -9.40 22.18 5.54
C GLU A 38 -10.76 21.58 5.12
N LYS A 39 -11.10 20.40 5.64
CA LYS A 39 -12.40 19.78 5.39
C LYS A 39 -13.53 20.61 6.02
N GLN A 40 -13.40 20.98 7.30
CA GLN A 40 -14.37 21.83 8.01
C GLN A 40 -14.58 23.17 7.31
N TYR A 41 -13.50 23.81 6.83
CA TYR A 41 -13.59 25.07 6.09
C TYR A 41 -14.36 24.94 4.76
N LEU A 42 -14.26 23.79 4.09
CA LEU A 42 -15.09 23.52 2.92
C LEU A 42 -16.56 23.36 3.32
N ILE A 43 -16.88 22.62 4.38
CA ILE A 43 -18.28 22.45 4.82
C ILE A 43 -18.87 23.79 5.25
N ASP A 44 -18.12 24.62 5.97
CA ASP A 44 -18.52 26.00 6.30
C ASP A 44 -18.81 26.84 5.04
N SER A 45 -18.02 26.66 3.97
CA SER A 45 -18.28 27.30 2.68
C SER A 45 -19.60 26.82 2.04
N LEU A 46 -19.93 25.53 2.14
CA LEU A 46 -21.22 25.00 1.65
C LEU A 46 -22.40 25.59 2.43
N ILE A 47 -22.30 25.65 3.77
CA ILE A 47 -23.35 26.19 4.64
C ILE A 47 -23.60 27.68 4.37
N LYS A 48 -22.54 28.43 4.05
CA LYS A 48 -22.61 29.87 3.74
C LYS A 48 -22.96 30.17 2.28
N ASP A 49 -23.20 29.15 1.47
CA ASP A 49 -23.42 29.26 0.02
C ASP A 49 -22.30 30.02 -0.71
N TYR A 50 -21.05 29.83 -0.28
CA TYR A 50 -19.89 30.42 -0.92
C TYR A 50 -19.48 29.61 -2.15
N PRO A 51 -18.98 30.26 -3.22
CA PRO A 51 -18.55 29.55 -4.41
C PRO A 51 -17.32 28.69 -4.09
N ILE A 52 -17.43 27.38 -4.31
CA ILE A 52 -16.29 26.47 -4.24
C ILE A 52 -15.67 26.26 -5.62
N PRO A 53 -14.37 25.90 -5.71
CA PRO A 53 -13.74 25.60 -6.99
C PRO A 53 -14.44 24.43 -7.71
N LEU A 54 -14.56 24.56 -9.03
CA LEU A 54 -15.22 23.60 -9.91
C LEU A 54 -14.66 22.17 -9.76
N ILE A 55 -15.49 21.16 -9.95
CA ILE A 55 -15.11 19.74 -9.98
C ILE A 55 -15.00 19.31 -11.43
N LEU A 56 -13.95 18.54 -11.74
CA LEU A 56 -13.71 18.03 -13.07
C LEU A 56 -13.86 16.52 -13.08
N LEU A 57 -14.70 16.02 -13.96
CA LEU A 57 -14.95 14.60 -14.15
C LEU A 57 -14.72 14.23 -15.61
N ALA A 58 -14.33 12.99 -15.82
CA ALA A 58 -14.24 12.35 -17.12
C ALA A 58 -15.29 11.26 -17.19
N ASP A 59 -16.17 11.26 -18.20
CA ASP A 59 -17.06 10.12 -18.41
C ASP A 59 -16.31 8.98 -19.11
N ALA A 60 -16.44 7.79 -18.56
CA ALA A 60 -15.85 6.58 -19.08
C ALA A 60 -16.86 5.43 -19.00
N SER A 61 -16.69 4.47 -19.91
CA SER A 61 -17.50 3.26 -19.96
C SER A 61 -16.62 2.06 -20.22
N GLU A 62 -16.66 1.09 -19.32
CA GLU A 62 -15.86 -0.13 -19.41
C GLU A 62 -16.76 -1.33 -19.13
N GLY A 63 -16.78 -2.32 -20.02
CA GLY A 63 -17.63 -3.52 -19.88
C GLY A 63 -19.14 -3.24 -19.76
N GLY A 64 -19.62 -2.09 -20.26
CA GLY A 64 -21.01 -1.65 -20.12
C GLY A 64 -21.34 -0.94 -18.80
N PHE A 65 -20.37 -0.80 -17.90
CA PHE A 65 -20.48 -0.01 -16.68
C PHE A 65 -20.04 1.44 -16.95
N THR A 66 -20.93 2.39 -16.69
CA THR A 66 -20.67 3.83 -16.85
C THR A 66 -20.28 4.46 -15.53
N TYR A 67 -19.11 5.12 -15.53
CA TYR A 67 -18.53 5.77 -14.36
C TYR A 67 -17.94 7.14 -14.72
N TYR A 68 -17.61 7.90 -13.68
CA TYR A 68 -16.93 9.18 -13.77
C TYR A 68 -15.57 9.07 -13.09
N GLU A 69 -14.50 9.23 -13.86
CA GLU A 69 -13.14 9.35 -13.33
C GLU A 69 -12.92 10.78 -12.84
N ILE A 70 -12.46 10.92 -11.60
CA ILE A 70 -12.27 12.24 -10.97
C ILE A 70 -10.94 12.83 -11.47
N MET A 71 -11.02 13.97 -12.14
CA MET A 71 -9.87 14.72 -12.67
C MET A 71 -9.41 15.82 -11.71
N ASP A 72 -10.35 16.51 -11.06
CA ASP A 72 -10.08 17.45 -9.98
C ASP A 72 -11.28 17.50 -9.02
N GLY A 73 -10.99 17.80 -7.75
CA GLY A 73 -12.02 17.91 -6.71
C GLY A 73 -12.20 16.66 -5.86
N MET A 74 -11.33 15.65 -5.99
CA MET A 74 -11.35 14.44 -5.16
C MET A 74 -11.40 14.75 -3.65
N GLN A 75 -10.58 15.69 -3.17
CA GLN A 75 -10.57 16.08 -1.75
C GLN A 75 -11.87 16.79 -1.34
N ARG A 76 -12.44 17.61 -2.23
CA ARG A 76 -13.68 18.34 -1.99
C ARG A 76 -14.85 17.37 -1.86
N LEU A 77 -14.98 16.46 -2.83
CA LEU A 77 -15.96 15.39 -2.83
C LEU A 77 -15.82 14.53 -1.57
N ASN A 78 -14.62 14.07 -1.25
CA ASN A 78 -14.39 13.27 -0.04
C ASN A 78 -14.74 14.02 1.24
N ALA A 79 -14.38 15.30 1.37
CA ALA A 79 -14.71 16.11 2.54
C ALA A 79 -16.23 16.21 2.76
N ILE A 80 -16.99 16.48 1.69
CA ILE A 80 -18.45 16.56 1.72
C ILE A 80 -19.06 15.20 2.12
N PHE A 81 -18.66 14.12 1.45
CA PHE A 81 -19.25 12.81 1.71
C PHE A 81 -18.88 12.26 3.09
N SER A 82 -17.63 12.46 3.52
CA SER A 82 -17.19 12.03 4.85
C SER A 82 -17.89 12.82 5.98
N PHE A 83 -18.34 14.05 5.72
CA PHE A 83 -19.15 14.81 6.66
C PHE A 83 -20.58 14.25 6.77
N ILE A 84 -21.21 13.95 5.63
CA ILE A 84 -22.53 13.29 5.58
C ILE A 84 -22.48 11.92 6.27
N ASP A 85 -21.35 11.21 6.13
CA ASP A 85 -21.06 9.92 6.77
C ASP A 85 -20.67 10.03 8.25
N ASN A 86 -20.72 11.23 8.84
CA ASN A 86 -20.37 11.46 10.24
C ASN A 86 -18.94 11.04 10.63
N ALA A 87 -18.00 11.05 9.68
CA ALA A 87 -16.58 10.78 9.99
C ALA A 87 -15.92 11.92 10.79
N TYR A 88 -16.47 13.14 10.75
CA TYR A 88 -16.02 14.27 11.55
C TYR A 88 -17.16 15.29 11.76
N ALA A 89 -17.02 16.13 12.79
CA ALA A 89 -17.96 17.21 13.10
C ALA A 89 -17.47 18.57 12.61
N LEU A 90 -18.40 19.50 12.38
CA LEU A 90 -18.14 20.93 12.21
C LEU A 90 -18.64 21.64 13.48
N ASP A 91 -17.75 22.33 14.20
CA ASP A 91 -18.08 23.01 15.47
C ASP A 91 -18.84 22.10 16.46
N ASN A 92 -18.37 20.85 16.60
CA ASN A 92 -18.97 19.76 17.39
C ASN A 92 -20.37 19.29 16.94
N LYS A 93 -20.82 19.71 15.75
CA LYS A 93 -22.09 19.28 15.16
C LYS A 93 -21.87 18.33 13.99
N TYR A 94 -22.65 17.25 13.99
CA TYR A 94 -22.66 16.22 12.96
C TYR A 94 -23.82 16.41 11.97
N PHE A 95 -23.71 15.80 10.79
CA PHE A 95 -24.79 15.80 9.82
C PHE A 95 -25.94 14.88 10.30
N ASP A 96 -27.18 15.37 10.25
CA ASP A 96 -28.33 14.55 10.60
C ASP A 96 -28.71 13.63 9.43
N ILE A 97 -28.26 12.37 9.50
CA ILE A 97 -28.53 11.38 8.45
C ILE A 97 -30.03 11.09 8.26
N ARG A 98 -30.90 11.46 9.20
CA ARG A 98 -32.36 11.28 9.07
C ARG A 98 -32.94 12.19 8.00
N GLU A 99 -32.29 13.31 7.74
CA GLU A 99 -32.65 14.28 6.71
C GLU A 99 -32.22 13.82 5.30
N PHE A 100 -31.48 12.72 5.20
CA PHE A 100 -31.08 12.15 3.92
C PHE A 100 -31.25 10.63 3.87
N SER A 101 -32.35 10.19 3.27
CA SER A 101 -32.75 8.78 3.20
C SER A 101 -31.65 7.83 2.71
N ARG A 102 -30.84 8.24 1.73
CA ARG A 102 -29.73 7.42 1.22
C ARG A 102 -28.59 7.29 2.23
N ALA A 103 -28.25 8.34 2.96
CA ALA A 103 -27.24 8.26 4.02
C ALA A 103 -27.72 7.36 5.17
N LYS A 104 -28.99 7.49 5.57
CA LYS A 104 -29.60 6.59 6.54
C LYS A 104 -29.54 5.12 6.13
N GLN A 105 -29.95 4.79 4.91
CA GLN A 105 -29.88 3.41 4.39
C GLN A 105 -28.45 2.86 4.38
N ALA A 106 -27.46 3.69 4.03
CA ALA A 106 -26.05 3.29 4.06
C ALA A 106 -25.57 3.03 5.50
N ALA A 107 -25.94 3.86 6.48
CA ALA A 107 -25.64 3.61 7.88
C ALA A 107 -26.30 2.32 8.39
N ASP A 108 -27.59 2.11 8.09
CA ASP A 108 -28.35 0.92 8.49
C ASP A 108 -27.75 -0.37 7.89
N ALA A 109 -27.16 -0.28 6.67
CA ALA A 109 -26.43 -1.36 6.03
C ALA A 109 -24.99 -1.57 6.58
N GLY A 110 -24.58 -0.77 7.57
CA GLY A 110 -23.27 -0.86 8.21
C GLY A 110 -22.12 -0.24 7.41
N ALA A 111 -22.41 0.62 6.43
CA ALA A 111 -21.37 1.26 5.61
C ALA A 111 -20.53 2.29 6.40
N PHE A 112 -21.10 2.88 7.46
CA PHE A 112 -20.41 3.79 8.39
C PHE A 112 -21.15 3.86 9.72
N ILE A 113 -20.52 4.47 10.74
CA ILE A 113 -21.10 4.65 12.07
C ILE A 113 -21.77 6.03 12.15
N ALA A 114 -23.09 6.06 12.31
CA ALA A 114 -23.83 7.31 12.43
C ALA A 114 -23.67 7.93 13.83
N ALA A 115 -23.59 9.27 13.89
CA ALA A 115 -23.63 10.01 15.14
C ALA A 115 -25.04 9.90 15.78
N SER A 116 -25.10 9.55 17.06
CA SER A 116 -26.36 9.49 17.82
C SER A 116 -26.72 10.84 18.44
N THR A 117 -28.01 11.20 18.37
CA THR A 117 -28.59 12.37 19.08
C THR A 117 -28.47 12.30 20.60
N GLU A 118 -28.26 11.12 21.17
CA GLU A 118 -28.09 10.96 22.63
C GLU A 118 -26.69 11.36 23.10
N ILE A 119 -25.73 11.42 22.18
CA ILE A 119 -24.30 11.59 22.48
C ILE A 119 -23.72 12.83 21.77
N ASN A 120 -24.28 13.21 20.62
CA ASN A 120 -23.70 14.22 19.74
C ASN A 120 -24.71 15.32 19.40
N GLU A 121 -24.20 16.54 19.23
CA GLU A 121 -24.99 17.62 18.64
C GLU A 121 -25.12 17.40 17.13
N LEU A 122 -26.33 17.59 16.59
CA LEU A 122 -26.61 17.48 15.16
C LEU A 122 -26.93 18.84 14.55
N LEU A 123 -26.64 18.99 13.26
CA LEU A 123 -27.04 20.16 12.49
C LEU A 123 -28.57 20.27 12.37
N PRO A 124 -29.12 21.49 12.31
CA PRO A 124 -30.55 21.68 12.05
C PRO A 124 -30.98 21.10 10.70
N PRO A 125 -32.22 20.61 10.56
CA PRO A 125 -32.74 20.07 9.31
C PRO A 125 -32.61 21.03 8.12
N SER A 126 -32.84 22.32 8.33
CA SER A 126 -32.69 23.35 7.28
C SER A 126 -31.27 23.42 6.74
N VAL A 127 -30.26 23.39 7.62
CA VAL A 127 -28.85 23.43 7.22
C VAL A 127 -28.46 22.14 6.49
N CYS A 128 -29.00 20.99 6.91
CA CYS A 128 -28.80 19.74 6.20
C CYS A 128 -29.38 19.80 4.78
N ALA A 129 -30.59 20.35 4.62
CA ALA A 129 -31.20 20.56 3.31
C ALA A 129 -30.36 21.50 2.43
N ASP A 130 -29.90 22.63 2.97
CA ASP A 130 -29.06 23.60 2.24
C ASP A 130 -27.76 22.94 1.71
N ILE A 131 -27.08 22.14 2.54
CA ILE A 131 -25.89 21.37 2.12
C ILE A 131 -26.20 20.41 0.98
N LEU A 132 -27.34 19.70 1.06
CA LEU A 132 -27.74 18.71 0.08
C LEU A 132 -28.13 19.33 -1.27
N ASP A 133 -28.77 20.50 -1.22
CA ASP A 133 -29.26 21.23 -2.39
C ASP A 133 -28.18 22.08 -3.08
N TYR A 134 -27.05 22.33 -2.38
CA TYR A 134 -25.89 23.03 -2.92
C TYR A 134 -25.46 22.49 -4.29
N GLN A 135 -25.34 23.38 -5.27
CA GLN A 135 -25.00 23.03 -6.65
C GLN A 135 -23.49 23.09 -6.86
N LEU A 136 -22.86 21.93 -6.92
CA LEU A 136 -21.47 21.79 -7.31
C LEU A 136 -21.32 22.18 -8.78
N ALA A 137 -20.43 23.13 -9.07
CA ALA A 137 -20.04 23.44 -10.44
C ALA A 137 -19.21 22.27 -10.98
N VAL A 138 -19.77 21.46 -11.89
CA VAL A 138 -19.11 20.29 -12.47
C VAL A 138 -18.90 20.48 -13.96
N THR A 139 -17.72 20.15 -14.45
CA THR A 139 -17.46 20.02 -15.88
C THR A 139 -17.11 18.58 -16.20
N ILE A 140 -17.85 18.00 -17.16
CA ILE A 140 -17.65 16.61 -17.60
C ILE A 140 -17.00 16.62 -18.99
N PHE A 141 -15.93 15.83 -19.14
CA PHE A 141 -15.22 15.63 -20.38
C PHE A 141 -15.45 14.21 -20.93
N PRO A 142 -15.89 14.08 -22.21
CA PRO A 142 -15.87 12.80 -22.90
C PRO A 142 -14.43 12.42 -23.18
N ILE A 143 -14.00 11.28 -22.66
CA ILE A 143 -12.64 10.79 -22.83
C ILE A 143 -12.63 9.56 -23.73
N GLU A 144 -11.81 9.63 -24.78
CA GLU A 144 -11.61 8.54 -25.72
C GLU A 144 -10.30 7.77 -25.42
N THR A 145 -9.29 8.42 -24.80
CA THR A 145 -7.99 7.81 -24.49
C THR A 145 -7.37 8.29 -23.16
N GLU A 146 -6.54 7.44 -22.55
CA GLU A 146 -5.87 7.71 -21.25
C GLU A 146 -4.81 8.83 -21.32
N ASP A 147 -4.23 9.09 -22.49
CA ASP A 147 -3.26 10.19 -22.66
C ASP A 147 -3.92 11.57 -22.54
N GLN A 148 -5.17 11.71 -23.01
CA GLN A 148 -5.93 12.95 -22.91
C GLN A 148 -6.24 13.30 -21.45
N VAL A 149 -6.56 12.29 -20.64
CA VAL A 149 -6.75 12.38 -19.18
C VAL A 149 -5.53 13.04 -18.55
N THR A 150 -4.34 12.53 -18.87
CA THR A 150 -3.08 12.93 -18.25
C THR A 150 -2.66 14.35 -18.64
N ASP A 151 -2.84 14.75 -19.92
CA ASP A 151 -2.54 16.12 -20.38
C ASP A 151 -3.49 17.15 -19.75
N VAL A 152 -4.80 16.86 -19.74
CA VAL A 152 -5.82 17.72 -19.10
C VAL A 152 -5.49 17.89 -17.61
N PHE A 153 -5.19 16.78 -16.91
CA PHE A 153 -4.80 16.81 -15.50
C PHE A 153 -3.55 17.67 -15.24
N GLY A 154 -2.50 17.52 -16.05
CA GLY A 154 -1.26 18.29 -15.92
C GLY A 154 -1.49 19.79 -16.09
N ARG A 155 -2.34 20.18 -17.04
CA ARG A 155 -2.67 21.59 -17.31
C ARG A 155 -3.46 22.24 -16.18
N ILE A 156 -4.46 21.55 -15.63
CA ILE A 156 -5.34 22.11 -14.58
C ILE A 156 -4.61 22.27 -13.25
N ASN A 157 -3.80 21.29 -12.86
CA ASN A 157 -3.10 21.30 -11.57
C ASN A 157 -1.87 22.22 -11.53
N SER A 158 -1.54 22.87 -12.64
CA SER A 158 -0.49 23.88 -12.69
C SER A 158 -0.88 25.20 -11.97
N GLY A 159 -2.19 25.48 -11.79
CA GLY A 159 -2.69 26.75 -11.21
C GLY A 159 -3.32 26.70 -9.80
N GLY A 160 -3.61 25.52 -9.24
CA GLY A 160 -4.23 25.34 -7.90
C GLY A 160 -3.23 25.19 -6.75
N ARG A 161 -3.67 24.64 -5.58
CA ARG A 161 -2.77 24.32 -4.43
C ARG A 161 -1.52 23.62 -4.96
N GLN A 162 -0.40 24.33 -4.88
CA GLN A 162 0.80 23.99 -5.63
C GLN A 162 1.18 22.53 -5.40
N LEU A 163 1.29 21.77 -6.50
CA LEU A 163 1.99 20.49 -6.53
C LEU A 163 3.33 20.64 -5.79
N SER A 164 3.68 19.65 -4.98
CA SER A 164 5.00 19.58 -4.38
C SER A 164 6.06 19.54 -5.49
N ALA A 165 7.31 19.84 -5.16
CA ALA A 165 8.39 19.82 -6.16
C ALA A 165 8.46 18.44 -6.86
N GLN A 166 8.34 17.36 -6.10
CA GLN A 166 8.37 16.01 -6.64
C GLN A 166 7.13 15.67 -7.47
N GLU A 167 5.94 16.12 -7.05
CA GLU A 167 4.72 15.92 -7.82
C GLU A 167 4.76 16.68 -9.16
N LYS A 168 5.35 17.88 -9.20
CA LYS A 168 5.53 18.64 -10.45
C LYS A 168 6.42 17.90 -11.45
N ARG A 169 7.52 17.31 -10.97
CA ARG A 169 8.45 16.52 -11.79
C ARG A 169 7.81 15.29 -12.42
N GLN A 170 6.92 14.66 -11.65
CA GLN A 170 6.22 13.46 -12.11
C GLN A 170 4.96 13.76 -12.94
N ALA A 171 4.41 14.98 -12.87
CA ALA A 171 3.22 15.35 -13.62
C ALA A 171 3.46 15.23 -15.14
N GLY A 172 2.67 14.40 -15.82
CA GLY A 172 2.82 14.15 -17.26
C GLY A 172 3.95 13.18 -17.64
N THR A 173 4.67 12.64 -16.66
CA THR A 173 5.76 11.68 -16.89
C THR A 173 5.25 10.25 -16.67
N VAL A 174 5.24 9.46 -17.74
CA VAL A 174 4.75 8.06 -17.77
C VAL A 174 5.86 7.07 -18.17
N ASP A 175 7.12 7.43 -17.93
CA ASP A 175 8.25 6.57 -18.24
C ASP A 175 8.49 5.49 -17.16
N ASP A 176 9.16 4.42 -17.55
CA ASP A 176 9.39 3.23 -16.70
C ASP A 176 10.09 3.54 -15.37
N PHE A 177 11.03 4.50 -15.34
CA PHE A 177 11.72 4.88 -14.11
C PHE A 177 10.76 5.61 -13.16
N SER A 178 9.98 6.55 -13.68
CA SER A 178 8.96 7.27 -12.90
C SER A 178 7.90 6.32 -12.36
N MET A 179 7.47 5.34 -13.15
CA MET A 179 6.52 4.31 -12.72
C MET A 179 7.10 3.43 -11.61
N LEU A 180 8.36 2.99 -11.74
CA LEU A 180 9.03 2.21 -10.69
C LEU A 180 9.13 2.97 -9.37
N VAL A 181 9.45 4.28 -9.41
CA VAL A 181 9.51 5.13 -8.22
C VAL A 181 8.15 5.18 -7.51
N ARG A 182 7.06 5.38 -8.25
CA ARG A 182 5.69 5.41 -7.69
C ARG A 182 5.30 4.06 -7.09
N GLU A 183 5.66 2.98 -7.76
CA GLU A 183 5.42 1.61 -7.31
C GLU A 183 6.16 1.33 -6.00
N LEU A 184 7.47 1.59 -5.94
CA LEU A 184 8.27 1.45 -4.72
C LEU A 184 7.73 2.33 -3.59
N ALA A 185 7.34 3.57 -3.87
CA ALA A 185 6.77 4.46 -2.85
C ALA A 185 5.48 3.89 -2.26
N SER A 186 4.60 3.37 -3.11
CA SER A 186 3.33 2.77 -2.70
C SER A 186 3.54 1.48 -1.90
N GLU A 187 4.50 0.64 -2.32
CA GLU A 187 4.88 -0.57 -1.60
C GLU A 187 5.48 -0.25 -0.22
N ILE A 188 6.36 0.73 -0.10
CA ILE A 188 7.00 1.09 1.18
C ILE A 188 6.01 1.74 2.15
N ARG A 189 5.05 2.51 1.62
CA ARG A 189 3.96 3.11 2.41
C ARG A 189 2.93 2.07 2.89
N GLY A 190 2.87 0.89 2.28
CA GLY A 190 1.88 -0.13 2.58
C GLY A 190 0.52 0.11 1.94
N ASP A 191 0.44 0.94 0.89
CA ASP A 191 -0.79 1.28 0.18
C ASP A 191 -0.81 0.76 -1.26
N SER A 192 -0.11 -0.33 -1.56
CA SER A 192 -0.26 -1.00 -2.85
C SER A 192 -1.75 -1.26 -3.10
N SER A 193 -2.39 -0.45 -3.93
CA SER A 193 -3.82 -0.52 -4.25
C SER A 193 -3.96 -0.80 -5.73
N MET A 194 -5.17 -1.17 -6.16
CA MET A 194 -5.50 -1.15 -7.59
C MET A 194 -5.23 0.25 -8.18
N GLU A 195 -4.85 0.27 -9.44
CA GLU A 195 -4.57 1.52 -10.18
C GLU A 195 -5.80 2.43 -10.21
N ARG A 196 -6.98 1.83 -10.38
CA ARG A 196 -8.27 2.52 -10.31
C ARG A 196 -9.09 1.94 -9.16
N LEU A 197 -9.73 2.81 -8.40
CA LEU A 197 -10.62 2.40 -7.31
C LEU A 197 -11.75 3.41 -7.10
N PRO A 198 -12.90 2.98 -6.58
CA PRO A 198 -13.96 3.89 -6.17
C PRO A 198 -13.50 4.87 -5.09
N LEU A 199 -14.00 6.12 -5.15
CA LEU A 199 -13.74 7.15 -4.14
C LEU A 199 -14.14 6.69 -2.73
N SER A 200 -15.16 5.83 -2.61
CA SER A 200 -15.61 5.22 -1.35
C SER A 200 -14.53 4.40 -0.64
N ARG A 201 -13.58 3.83 -1.40
CA ARG A 201 -12.48 3.01 -0.88
C ARG A 201 -11.19 3.80 -0.66
N MET A 202 -11.11 5.06 -1.10
CA MET A 202 -9.94 5.92 -0.89
C MET A 202 -9.54 6.10 0.58
N PRO A 203 -10.47 6.23 1.56
CA PRO A 203 -10.14 6.27 2.99
C PRO A 203 -9.28 5.08 3.47
N GLU A 204 -9.43 3.91 2.84
CA GLU A 204 -8.75 2.68 3.25
C GLU A 204 -7.27 2.62 2.84
N ILE A 205 -6.88 3.43 1.86
CA ILE A 205 -5.51 3.49 1.32
C ILE A 205 -4.85 4.86 1.56
N SER A 206 -5.61 5.81 2.11
CA SER A 206 -5.15 7.14 2.44
C SER A 206 -4.49 7.19 3.81
N ILE A 207 -3.64 8.18 4.01
CA ILE A 207 -2.79 8.29 5.20
C ILE A 207 -3.43 9.26 6.19
N ASP A 208 -3.83 8.78 7.36
CA ASP A 208 -4.22 9.60 8.51
C ASP A 208 -3.02 10.08 9.33
N SER A 209 -3.26 10.98 10.27
CA SER A 209 -2.36 11.21 11.40
C SER A 209 -3.05 10.79 12.69
N THR A 210 -2.30 10.16 13.60
CA THR A 210 -2.73 9.87 14.98
C THR A 210 -3.38 11.04 15.75
N ARG A 211 -3.14 12.28 15.32
CA ARG A 211 -3.67 13.50 15.95
C ARG A 211 -5.07 13.91 15.46
N THR A 212 -5.54 13.33 14.36
CA THR A 212 -6.86 13.55 13.76
C THR A 212 -7.41 12.19 13.40
N ASP A 213 -8.25 11.59 14.24
CA ASP A 213 -8.82 10.26 13.95
C ASP A 213 -9.97 10.43 12.94
N MET A 214 -9.64 10.46 11.64
CA MET A 214 -10.61 10.56 10.55
C MET A 214 -11.04 9.17 10.04
N GLY A 215 -10.61 8.10 10.71
CA GLY A 215 -10.95 6.72 10.40
C GLY A 215 -10.21 6.13 9.19
N TYR A 216 -9.10 6.73 8.73
CA TYR A 216 -8.31 6.14 7.63
C TYR A 216 -7.46 4.96 8.12
N ALA A 217 -7.28 3.96 7.25
CA ALA A 217 -6.69 2.68 7.67
C ALA A 217 -5.15 2.70 7.81
N LEU A 218 -4.46 3.63 7.14
CA LEU A 218 -3.01 3.80 7.27
C LEU A 218 -2.71 5.04 8.10
N LYS A 219 -2.01 4.89 9.22
CA LYS A 219 -1.51 6.04 9.98
C LYS A 219 -0.11 6.39 9.50
N ALA A 220 0.13 7.67 9.22
CA ALA A 220 1.43 8.14 8.78
C ALA A 220 2.54 7.70 9.72
N GLU A 221 2.27 7.75 11.02
CA GLU A 221 3.19 7.40 12.09
C GLU A 221 3.61 5.93 12.08
N ASP A 222 2.81 5.05 11.46
CA ASP A 222 3.09 3.62 11.31
C ASP A 222 3.86 3.30 10.02
N ILE A 223 3.87 4.24 9.05
CA ILE A 223 4.63 4.10 7.79
C ILE A 223 6.13 4.24 8.09
N PHE A 224 6.95 3.35 7.51
CA PHE A 224 8.39 3.25 7.77
C PHE A 224 9.11 4.61 7.86
N TRP A 225 8.86 5.50 6.88
CA TRP A 225 9.48 6.83 6.80
C TRP A 225 9.25 7.68 8.06
N CYS A 226 8.02 7.75 8.56
CA CYS A 226 7.69 8.54 9.75
C CYS A 226 7.90 7.74 11.02
N LYS A 227 7.59 6.42 11.02
CA LYS A 227 7.86 5.50 12.13
C LYS A 227 9.32 5.59 12.54
N GLN A 228 10.26 5.66 11.60
CA GLN A 228 11.70 5.72 11.88
C GLN A 228 12.27 7.15 11.97
N GLY A 229 11.44 8.18 11.84
CA GLY A 229 11.85 9.57 11.91
C GLY A 229 12.71 10.04 10.72
N VAL A 230 12.60 9.36 9.57
CA VAL A 230 13.25 9.76 8.32
C VAL A 230 12.58 10.99 7.72
N LEU A 231 11.24 11.04 7.80
CA LEU A 231 10.40 12.14 7.33
C LEU A 231 9.38 12.55 8.39
N TRP A 232 8.98 13.81 8.40
CA TRP A 232 7.75 14.22 9.09
C TRP A 232 6.50 13.87 8.29
N THR A 233 5.36 13.76 8.99
CA THR A 233 4.05 13.50 8.39
C THR A 233 3.70 14.47 7.26
N LYS A 234 4.07 15.76 7.43
CA LYS A 234 3.90 16.78 6.39
C LYS A 234 4.73 16.49 5.14
N GLN A 235 5.96 16.03 5.31
CA GLN A 235 6.88 15.77 4.20
C GLN A 235 6.46 14.52 3.43
N LEU A 236 5.98 13.49 4.13
CA LEU A 236 5.37 12.32 3.51
C LEU A 236 4.15 12.70 2.67
N ARG A 237 3.33 13.63 3.17
CA ARG A 237 2.17 14.17 2.45
C ARG A 237 2.55 14.99 1.20
N ASP A 238 3.70 15.66 1.24
CA ASP A 238 4.25 16.43 0.13
C ASP A 238 5.10 15.56 -0.85
N SER A 239 4.97 14.23 -0.78
CA SER A 239 5.67 13.24 -1.63
C SER A 239 7.20 13.31 -1.54
N GLU A 240 7.75 13.75 -0.40
CA GLU A 240 9.20 13.77 -0.19
C GLU A 240 9.81 12.36 -0.04
N ASP A 241 9.00 11.34 0.23
CA ASP A 241 9.44 9.95 0.20
C ASP A 241 9.68 9.44 -1.21
N GLU A 242 8.89 9.88 -2.20
CA GLU A 242 9.19 9.64 -3.60
C GLU A 242 10.48 10.34 -4.02
N GLU A 243 10.73 11.56 -3.52
CA GLU A 243 12.01 12.23 -3.75
C GLU A 243 13.18 11.44 -3.13
N MET A 244 13.00 10.87 -1.94
CA MET A 244 14.00 9.97 -1.32
C MET A 244 14.23 8.71 -2.16
N ILE A 245 13.18 8.13 -2.74
CA ILE A 245 13.28 6.93 -3.59
C ILE A 245 13.98 7.27 -4.90
N VAL A 246 13.67 8.41 -5.53
CA VAL A 246 14.42 8.91 -6.70
C VAL A 246 15.90 9.06 -6.37
N ASP A 247 16.21 9.66 -5.23
CA ASP A 247 17.59 9.87 -4.77
C ASP A 247 18.36 8.55 -4.68
N ILE A 248 17.74 7.52 -4.08
CA ILE A 248 18.28 6.17 -3.94
C ILE A 248 18.40 5.49 -5.31
N CYS A 249 17.31 5.42 -6.09
CA CYS A 249 17.27 4.77 -7.38
C CYS A 249 18.31 5.34 -8.34
N ALA A 250 18.35 6.67 -8.49
CA ALA A 250 19.29 7.34 -9.38
C ALA A 250 20.74 7.13 -8.92
N SER A 251 21.02 7.17 -7.61
CA SER A 251 22.37 6.92 -7.09
C SER A 251 22.84 5.48 -7.31
N ILE A 252 21.95 4.49 -7.23
CA ILE A 252 22.28 3.09 -7.51
C ILE A 252 22.52 2.88 -9.01
N VAL A 253 21.61 3.40 -9.84
CA VAL A 253 21.68 3.25 -11.30
C VAL A 253 22.92 3.91 -11.90
N LEU A 254 23.26 5.12 -11.43
CA LEU A 254 24.43 5.86 -11.89
C LEU A 254 25.74 5.38 -11.25
N GLY A 255 25.67 4.50 -10.24
CA GLY A 255 26.82 3.93 -9.54
C GLY A 255 27.41 4.83 -8.43
N ASP A 256 27.01 6.10 -8.35
CA ASP A 256 27.47 7.07 -7.37
C ASP A 256 26.33 7.93 -6.82
N PRO A 257 26.42 8.41 -5.56
CA PRO A 257 25.48 9.39 -5.02
C PRO A 257 25.31 10.62 -5.90
N ILE A 258 24.07 10.92 -6.30
CA ILE A 258 23.79 12.14 -7.06
C ILE A 258 23.93 13.40 -6.19
N ALA A 259 23.92 14.60 -6.77
CA ALA A 259 23.85 15.83 -5.97
C ALA A 259 22.41 16.03 -5.45
N ARG A 260 22.25 16.28 -4.14
CA ARG A 260 20.92 16.55 -3.58
C ARG A 260 20.56 18.02 -3.71
N SER A 261 20.08 18.41 -4.88
CA SER A 261 19.62 19.76 -5.17
C SER A 261 18.33 19.75 -5.96
N LYS A 262 17.48 20.77 -5.76
CA LYS A 262 16.24 20.91 -6.52
C LYS A 262 16.51 20.93 -8.03
N ASP A 263 17.53 21.69 -8.46
CA ASP A 263 17.94 21.82 -9.87
C ASP A 263 18.29 20.46 -10.51
N TYR A 264 19.10 19.65 -9.84
CA TYR A 264 19.47 18.33 -10.37
C TYR A 264 18.26 17.39 -10.47
N PHE A 265 17.38 17.41 -9.47
CA PHE A 265 16.17 16.61 -9.52
C PHE A 265 15.21 17.10 -10.61
N ASP A 266 15.13 18.40 -10.88
CA ASP A 266 14.33 18.93 -11.98
C ASP A 266 14.90 18.45 -13.33
N LYS A 267 16.23 18.43 -13.50
CA LYS A 267 16.91 17.95 -14.73
C LYS A 267 16.64 16.48 -15.04
N ILE A 268 16.73 15.57 -14.07
CA ILE A 268 16.51 14.12 -14.31
C ILE A 268 15.07 13.75 -14.71
N TYR A 269 14.15 14.71 -14.68
CA TYR A 269 12.76 14.60 -15.17
C TYR A 269 12.49 15.43 -16.43
N ASP A 270 13.42 16.28 -16.85
CA ASP A 270 13.30 17.08 -18.06
C ASP A 270 13.91 16.36 -19.25
N LYS A 271 13.04 15.94 -20.18
CA LYS A 271 13.38 15.19 -21.40
C LYS A 271 14.38 15.90 -22.31
N GLU A 272 14.52 17.23 -22.18
CA GLU A 272 15.45 18.02 -22.99
C GLU A 272 16.88 18.04 -22.42
N THR A 273 17.10 17.44 -21.24
CA THR A 273 18.40 17.46 -20.57
C THR A 273 19.21 16.19 -20.79
N SER A 274 20.54 16.33 -20.84
CA SER A 274 21.46 15.19 -20.91
C SER A 274 21.43 14.32 -19.66
N ASP A 275 21.09 14.88 -18.49
CA ASP A 275 20.92 14.15 -17.24
C ASP A 275 19.75 13.17 -17.31
N TYR A 276 18.61 13.59 -17.88
CA TYR A 276 17.47 12.71 -18.13
C TYR A 276 17.85 11.55 -19.05
N GLU A 277 18.45 11.84 -20.21
CA GLU A 277 18.85 10.81 -21.18
C GLU A 277 19.85 9.81 -20.60
N ASN A 278 20.84 10.32 -19.85
CA ASN A 278 21.84 9.50 -19.17
C ASN A 278 21.20 8.55 -18.15
N LEU A 279 20.36 9.09 -17.25
CA LEU A 279 19.71 8.28 -16.22
C LEU A 279 18.83 7.20 -16.83
N ARG A 280 18.06 7.51 -17.89
CA ARG A 280 17.23 6.51 -18.57
C ARG A 280 18.06 5.42 -19.25
N ARG A 281 19.13 5.79 -19.95
CA ARG A 281 20.04 4.81 -20.58
C ARG A 281 20.64 3.86 -19.54
N GLU A 282 21.18 4.38 -18.44
CA GLU A 282 21.76 3.54 -17.39
C GLU A 282 20.68 2.72 -16.67
N PHE A 283 19.47 3.27 -16.47
CA PHE A 283 18.34 2.52 -15.89
C PHE A 283 17.94 1.33 -16.76
N TYR A 284 17.82 1.51 -18.08
CA TYR A 284 17.53 0.42 -19.01
C TYR A 284 18.63 -0.65 -19.02
N ARG A 285 19.89 -0.24 -18.89
CA ARG A 285 21.02 -1.16 -18.78
C ARG A 285 21.02 -1.92 -17.44
N TYR A 286 20.63 -1.24 -16.36
CA TYR A 286 20.58 -1.81 -15.01
C TYR A 286 19.46 -2.85 -14.87
N GLY A 287 18.29 -2.53 -15.45
CA GLY A 287 17.09 -3.36 -15.41
C GLY A 287 16.13 -2.97 -14.28
N ARG A 288 14.86 -2.73 -14.65
CA ARG A 288 13.78 -2.32 -13.73
C ARG A 288 13.59 -3.30 -12.58
N ASP A 289 13.42 -4.58 -12.88
CA ASP A 289 13.07 -5.59 -11.87
C ASP A 289 14.23 -5.86 -10.92
N ARG A 290 15.46 -5.82 -11.44
CA ARG A 290 16.68 -5.89 -10.63
C ARG A 290 16.73 -4.73 -9.62
N LEU A 291 16.60 -3.49 -10.09
CA LEU A 291 16.63 -2.32 -9.21
C LEU A 291 15.53 -2.38 -8.15
N LYS A 292 14.32 -2.78 -8.56
CA LYS A 292 13.18 -2.98 -7.66
C LYS A 292 13.53 -3.95 -6.53
N GLU A 293 14.05 -5.12 -6.89
CA GLU A 293 14.38 -6.17 -5.92
C GLU A 293 15.49 -5.74 -4.96
N GLU A 294 16.56 -5.14 -5.47
CA GLU A 294 17.68 -4.67 -4.65
C GLU A 294 17.25 -3.63 -3.60
N ILE A 295 16.35 -2.70 -3.98
CA ILE A 295 15.81 -1.70 -3.05
C ILE A 295 14.96 -2.36 -1.97
N LYS A 296 14.09 -3.30 -2.35
CA LYS A 296 13.21 -4.01 -1.41
C LYS A 296 14.01 -4.88 -0.44
N VAL A 297 14.99 -5.62 -0.93
CA VAL A 297 15.91 -6.42 -0.12
C VAL A 297 16.65 -5.52 0.88
N THR A 298 17.25 -4.44 0.40
CA THR A 298 18.00 -3.50 1.25
C THR A 298 17.12 -2.92 2.35
N LEU A 299 15.92 -2.44 1.99
CA LEU A 299 15.00 -1.83 2.96
C LEU A 299 14.51 -2.85 3.99
N SER A 300 14.23 -4.07 3.56
CA SER A 300 13.74 -5.11 4.47
C SER A 300 14.81 -5.54 5.48
N VAL A 301 16.06 -5.76 5.03
CA VAL A 301 17.19 -6.05 5.93
C VAL A 301 17.43 -4.89 6.89
N LEU A 302 17.37 -3.65 6.40
CA LEU A 302 17.50 -2.46 7.26
C LEU A 302 16.39 -2.40 8.31
N ARG A 303 15.14 -2.67 7.91
CA ARG A 303 13.99 -2.70 8.81
C ARG A 303 14.12 -3.79 9.87
N GLU A 304 14.54 -4.99 9.48
CA GLU A 304 14.81 -6.10 10.41
C GLU A 304 15.81 -5.71 11.48
N VAL A 305 16.97 -5.14 11.07
CA VAL A 305 18.00 -4.68 12.01
C VAL A 305 17.45 -3.64 13.00
N ILE A 306 16.66 -2.68 12.51
CA ILE A 306 16.08 -1.63 13.35
C ILE A 306 15.06 -2.21 14.33
N GLU A 307 14.11 -3.00 13.84
CA GLU A 307 12.97 -3.51 14.63
C GLU A 307 13.43 -4.54 15.67
N CYS A 308 14.41 -5.39 15.34
CA CYS A 308 15.02 -6.30 16.31
C CYS A 308 15.84 -5.57 17.38
N PHE A 309 16.40 -4.40 17.07
CA PHE A 309 17.05 -3.55 18.07
C PHE A 309 16.01 -2.85 18.96
N ASN A 310 14.99 -2.24 18.35
CA ASN A 310 13.88 -1.56 19.00
C ASN A 310 12.73 -1.32 18.01
N ASP A 311 11.57 -1.95 18.24
CA ASP A 311 10.37 -1.78 17.40
C ASP A 311 9.56 -0.49 17.70
N GLN A 312 9.97 0.29 18.70
CA GLN A 312 9.28 1.55 19.04
C GLN A 312 9.49 2.62 17.97
N ALA A 313 8.54 3.56 17.90
CA ALA A 313 8.64 4.72 17.03
C ALA A 313 9.94 5.50 17.31
N ASN A 314 10.53 6.01 16.23
CA ASN A 314 11.78 6.76 16.17
C ASN A 314 13.02 5.97 16.62
N ALA A 315 13.02 4.64 16.59
CA ALA A 315 14.19 3.84 16.95
C ALA A 315 15.45 4.28 16.18
N LEU A 316 15.38 4.35 14.84
CA LEU A 316 16.52 4.78 14.02
C LEU A 316 16.93 6.23 14.30
N ARG A 317 15.99 7.19 14.22
CA ARG A 317 16.27 8.62 14.47
C ARG A 317 16.89 8.85 15.85
N SER A 318 16.42 8.17 16.89
CA SER A 318 16.89 8.39 18.27
C SER A 318 18.33 7.91 18.47
N VAL A 319 18.76 6.88 17.73
CA VAL A 319 20.16 6.44 17.68
C VAL A 319 21.01 7.40 16.85
N VAL A 320 20.57 7.68 15.62
CA VAL A 320 21.34 8.46 14.63
C VAL A 320 21.49 9.94 15.02
N SER A 321 20.49 10.51 15.70
CA SER A 321 20.47 11.91 16.12
C SER A 321 19.91 12.06 17.54
N PRO A 322 20.66 11.65 18.58
CA PRO A 322 20.18 11.66 19.96
C PRO A 322 19.74 13.05 20.41
N GLY A 323 18.54 13.12 21.00
CA GLY A 323 17.94 14.36 21.51
C GLY A 323 17.33 15.30 20.46
N ALA A 324 17.55 15.09 19.16
CA ALA A 324 17.05 15.97 18.10
C ALA A 324 15.75 15.44 17.47
N ARG A 325 14.75 16.31 17.26
CA ARG A 325 13.45 15.96 16.64
C ARG A 325 13.39 16.11 15.12
N ASN A 326 14.50 16.54 14.51
CA ASN A 326 14.55 16.78 13.07
C ASN A 326 14.61 15.46 12.29
N PRO A 327 14.07 15.42 11.06
CA PRO A 327 14.16 14.25 10.20
C PRO A 327 15.60 13.95 9.81
N ILE A 328 15.95 12.67 9.68
CA ILE A 328 17.32 12.21 9.42
C ILE A 328 17.57 11.83 7.96
N LYS A 329 17.03 12.59 6.99
CA LYS A 329 17.08 12.27 5.54
C LYS A 329 18.49 11.94 5.03
N SER A 330 19.48 12.78 5.33
CA SER A 330 20.86 12.59 4.86
C SER A 330 21.53 11.38 5.48
N SER A 331 21.32 11.15 6.79
CA SER A 331 21.85 9.97 7.47
C SER A 331 21.17 8.70 6.98
N PHE A 332 19.85 8.74 6.79
CA PHE A 332 19.12 7.63 6.23
C PHE A 332 19.62 7.25 4.84
N PHE A 333 19.86 8.23 3.95
CA PHE A 333 20.46 7.95 2.64
C PHE A 333 21.82 7.24 2.78
N ALA A 334 22.71 7.75 3.63
CA ALA A 334 24.03 7.13 3.82
C ALA A 334 23.94 5.71 4.39
N ILE A 335 23.02 5.48 5.34
CA ILE A 335 22.74 4.17 5.91
C ILE A 335 22.19 3.23 4.84
N PHE A 336 21.21 3.68 4.04
CA PHE A 336 20.61 2.87 2.98
C PHE A 336 21.66 2.45 1.96
N MET A 337 22.48 3.38 1.47
CA MET A 337 23.53 3.07 0.50
C MET A 337 24.62 2.16 1.08
N ALA A 338 24.96 2.31 2.37
CA ALA A 338 25.89 1.41 3.05
C ALA A 338 25.31 -0.01 3.18
N PHE A 339 24.02 -0.13 3.51
CA PHE A 339 23.32 -1.42 3.53
C PHE A 339 23.21 -2.03 2.14
N HIS A 340 22.86 -1.26 1.11
CA HIS A 340 22.82 -1.73 -0.28
C HIS A 340 24.17 -2.28 -0.71
N LYS A 341 25.26 -1.52 -0.48
CA LYS A 341 26.62 -1.98 -0.75
C LYS A 341 26.95 -3.28 -0.01
N LEU A 342 26.68 -3.37 1.29
CA LEU A 342 27.04 -4.54 2.08
C LEU A 342 26.18 -5.78 1.76
N VAL A 343 24.89 -5.60 1.52
CA VAL A 343 23.93 -6.68 1.32
C VAL A 343 23.88 -7.16 -0.12
N VAL A 344 23.87 -6.22 -1.07
CA VAL A 344 23.66 -6.51 -2.49
C VAL A 344 24.99 -6.62 -3.23
N VAL A 345 25.89 -5.66 -3.04
CA VAL A 345 27.17 -5.62 -3.80
C VAL A 345 28.21 -6.57 -3.20
N ASP A 346 28.36 -6.57 -1.88
CA ASP A 346 29.33 -7.40 -1.17
C ASP A 346 28.77 -8.78 -0.76
N GLU A 347 27.47 -9.00 -0.96
CA GLU A 347 26.73 -10.23 -0.61
C GLU A 347 26.92 -10.66 0.86
N LYS A 348 26.84 -9.70 1.79
CA LYS A 348 26.94 -9.95 3.23
C LYS A 348 25.60 -9.84 3.94
N THR A 349 25.45 -10.59 5.02
CA THR A 349 24.26 -10.53 5.90
C THR A 349 24.63 -9.90 7.24
N PRO A 350 23.78 -9.05 7.83
CA PRO A 350 24.02 -8.53 9.19
C PRO A 350 24.00 -9.67 10.21
N GLU A 351 24.95 -9.64 11.14
CA GLU A 351 25.11 -10.66 12.20
C GLU A 351 24.77 -10.13 13.59
N ASP A 352 25.22 -8.91 13.92
CA ASP A 352 25.02 -8.31 15.25
C ASP A 352 24.23 -7.00 15.13
N TYR A 353 22.90 -7.12 15.17
CA TYR A 353 21.98 -6.00 14.97
C TYR A 353 22.19 -4.90 16.01
N ARG A 354 22.52 -5.27 17.25
CA ARG A 354 22.73 -4.31 18.34
C ARG A 354 24.00 -3.50 18.13
N LYS A 355 25.10 -4.15 17.75
CA LYS A 355 26.36 -3.45 17.44
C LYS A 355 26.25 -2.61 16.17
N ILE A 356 25.51 -3.06 15.16
CA ILE A 356 25.21 -2.25 13.96
C ILE A 356 24.52 -0.95 14.38
N MET A 357 23.41 -1.04 15.11
CA MET A 357 22.65 0.13 15.54
C MET A 357 23.48 1.05 16.43
N ASN A 358 24.15 0.53 17.45
CA ASN A 358 25.01 1.33 18.33
C ASN A 358 26.14 2.04 17.56
N SER A 359 26.65 1.46 16.47
CA SER A 359 27.70 2.08 15.64
C SER A 359 27.20 3.26 14.81
N LEU A 360 25.88 3.43 14.68
CA LEU A 360 25.25 4.56 14.01
C LEU A 360 24.96 5.72 14.99
N GLU A 361 25.31 5.58 16.27
CA GLU A 361 25.01 6.60 17.28
C GLU A 361 25.64 7.95 16.93
N GLY A 362 24.82 9.00 16.90
CA GLY A 362 25.28 10.36 16.60
C GLY A 362 25.74 10.59 15.15
N LEU A 363 25.52 9.64 14.24
CA LEU A 363 25.93 9.72 12.83
C LEU A 363 25.53 11.05 12.17
N GLN A 364 24.33 11.57 12.44
CA GLN A 364 23.82 12.82 11.85
C GLN A 364 24.72 14.02 12.13
N ARG A 365 25.33 14.11 13.32
CA ARG A 365 26.22 15.22 13.68
C ARG A 365 27.60 15.09 13.02
N SER A 366 27.95 13.88 12.59
CA SER A 366 29.24 13.55 12.01
C SER A 366 29.29 13.67 10.49
N MET A 367 28.15 13.96 9.85
CA MET A 367 28.04 14.08 8.40
C MET A 367 28.81 15.30 7.88
N ILE A 368 29.53 15.09 6.79
CA ILE A 368 30.31 16.11 6.08
C ILE A 368 29.35 16.95 5.22
N VAL A 369 29.47 18.27 5.34
CA VAL A 369 28.73 19.26 4.55
C VAL A 369 29.68 20.39 4.19
N SER A 370 30.16 20.39 2.94
CA SER A 370 31.12 21.39 2.41
C SER A 370 30.42 22.57 1.72
N ALA A 371 29.15 22.41 1.31
CA ALA A 371 28.39 23.42 0.58
C ALA A 371 26.96 23.59 1.14
N LYS A 372 26.23 24.59 0.63
CA LYS A 372 24.82 24.85 1.01
C LYS A 372 23.87 23.68 0.66
N PHE A 373 24.27 22.82 -0.27
CA PHE A 373 23.57 21.58 -0.64
C PHE A 373 24.54 20.40 -0.55
N SER A 374 24.02 19.18 -0.44
CA SER A 374 24.87 17.97 -0.36
C SER A 374 25.43 17.63 -1.74
N THR A 375 26.73 17.86 -1.93
CA THR A 375 27.47 17.51 -3.15
C THR A 375 27.67 16.00 -3.25
N THR A 376 27.89 15.48 -4.46
CA THR A 376 28.23 14.07 -4.67
C THR A 376 29.44 13.64 -3.84
N GLU A 377 30.51 14.45 -3.81
CA GLU A 377 31.73 14.12 -3.06
C GLU A 377 31.49 13.98 -1.55
N ASP A 378 30.75 14.90 -0.93
CA ASP A 378 30.40 14.82 0.49
C ASP A 378 29.56 13.58 0.78
N ARG A 379 28.62 13.27 -0.11
CA ARG A 379 27.73 12.11 0.02
C ARG A 379 28.51 10.80 -0.09
N VAL A 380 29.43 10.68 -1.04
CA VAL A 380 30.34 9.51 -1.15
C VAL A 380 31.10 9.32 0.17
N LYS A 381 31.74 10.36 0.68
CA LYS A 381 32.48 10.29 1.96
C LYS A 381 31.58 9.88 3.14
N ASN A 382 30.35 10.38 3.17
CA ASN A 382 29.37 10.02 4.21
C ASN A 382 28.91 8.56 4.09
N VAL A 383 28.72 8.03 2.88
CA VAL A 383 28.40 6.61 2.63
C VAL A 383 29.57 5.72 3.04
N ASP A 384 30.80 6.07 2.65
CA ASP A 384 32.00 5.30 3.00
C ASP A 384 32.24 5.29 4.50
N ARG A 385 32.08 6.44 5.17
CA ARG A 385 32.15 6.54 6.63
C ARG A 385 31.11 5.64 7.28
N THR A 386 29.87 5.69 6.82
CA THR A 386 28.76 4.88 7.36
C THR A 386 29.04 3.39 7.17
N THR A 387 29.51 3.00 5.98
CA THR A 387 29.93 1.62 5.67
C THR A 387 31.04 1.18 6.62
N GLY A 388 32.07 2.01 6.83
CA GLY A 388 33.19 1.73 7.72
C GLY A 388 32.78 1.50 9.19
N LEU A 389 31.72 2.15 9.66
CA LEU A 389 31.20 1.98 11.01
C LEU A 389 30.56 0.60 11.22
N ILE A 390 29.82 0.11 10.22
CA ILE A 390 28.94 -1.06 10.37
C ILE A 390 29.51 -2.35 9.74
N GLN A 391 30.38 -2.26 8.74
CA GLN A 391 30.78 -3.41 7.90
C GLN A 391 31.35 -4.61 8.67
N ARG A 392 31.98 -4.40 9.83
CA ARG A 392 32.56 -5.46 10.66
C ARG A 392 31.52 -6.36 11.34
N TYR A 393 30.25 -5.96 11.32
CA TYR A 393 29.12 -6.70 11.87
C TYR A 393 28.29 -7.38 10.77
N PHE A 394 28.83 -7.43 9.56
CA PHE A 394 28.28 -8.14 8.42
C PHE A 394 29.23 -9.28 8.05
N VAL A 395 28.65 -10.44 7.72
CA VAL A 395 29.41 -11.66 7.40
C VAL A 395 29.02 -12.19 6.02
N LYS A 396 29.99 -12.81 5.33
CA LYS A 396 29.71 -13.60 4.13
C LYS A 396 29.12 -14.94 4.59
N LYS A 397 27.80 -15.06 4.55
CA LYS A 397 27.09 -16.33 4.67
C LYS A 397 26.57 -16.68 3.28
N ASP A 398 26.62 -17.95 2.90
CA ASP A 398 25.85 -18.40 1.75
C ASP A 398 24.38 -18.01 2.01
N PRO A 399 23.72 -17.30 1.09
CA PRO A 399 22.30 -17.05 1.24
C PRO A 399 21.62 -18.42 1.43
N PRO A 400 20.80 -18.62 2.48
CA PRO A 400 20.06 -19.86 2.65
C PRO A 400 19.38 -20.16 1.32
N MET A 401 19.68 -21.32 0.72
CA MET A 401 19.37 -21.71 -0.67
C MET A 401 17.88 -21.68 -1.06
N LEU A 402 16.99 -21.12 -0.23
CA LEU A 402 15.53 -21.06 -0.40
C LEU A 402 14.89 -19.74 0.07
N ARG A 403 15.63 -18.65 0.27
CA ARG A 403 15.00 -17.39 0.69
C ARG A 403 15.11 -16.31 -0.39
N HIS A 404 14.00 -16.05 -1.09
CA HIS A 404 13.68 -14.72 -1.64
C HIS A 404 13.47 -13.67 -0.51
N GLY A 405 14.11 -13.85 0.65
CA GLY A 405 13.52 -13.62 1.98
C GLY A 405 13.38 -12.17 2.45
N ALA A 406 14.16 -11.23 1.92
CA ALA A 406 14.09 -9.86 2.40
C ALA A 406 12.92 -9.11 1.72
N GLY A 407 12.83 -9.09 0.39
CA GLY A 407 11.71 -8.47 -0.32
C GLY A 407 10.35 -9.11 -0.01
N LEU A 408 10.34 -10.42 0.27
CA LEU A 408 9.13 -11.19 0.59
C LEU A 408 8.38 -10.70 1.83
N ALA A 409 9.08 -10.24 2.87
CA ALA A 409 8.42 -9.75 4.09
C ALA A 409 7.59 -8.49 3.81
N LEU A 410 8.13 -7.58 2.98
CA LEU A 410 7.42 -6.37 2.54
C LEU A 410 6.25 -6.74 1.62
N ASP A 411 6.47 -7.65 0.66
CA ASP A 411 5.42 -8.11 -0.24
C ASP A 411 4.27 -8.80 0.50
N MET A 412 4.61 -9.64 1.46
CA MET A 412 3.63 -10.29 2.33
C MET A 412 2.84 -9.24 3.11
N GLU A 413 3.51 -8.26 3.73
CA GLU A 413 2.83 -7.21 4.48
C GLU A 413 1.84 -6.42 3.60
N ASN A 414 2.27 -6.05 2.40
CA ASN A 414 1.45 -5.34 1.42
C ASN A 414 0.27 -6.18 0.94
N SER A 415 0.48 -7.46 0.65
CA SER A 415 -0.59 -8.39 0.31
C SER A 415 -1.57 -8.62 1.46
N LEU A 416 -1.10 -8.70 2.71
CA LEU A 416 -1.96 -8.81 3.89
C LEU A 416 -2.80 -7.54 4.09
N ARG A 417 -2.26 -6.34 3.85
CA ARG A 417 -3.03 -5.09 3.88
C ARG A 417 -4.11 -5.06 2.79
N ARG A 418 -3.77 -5.47 1.56
CA ARG A 418 -4.72 -5.60 0.43
C ARG A 418 -5.81 -6.64 0.65
N SER A 419 -5.52 -7.70 1.41
CA SER A 419 -6.44 -8.83 1.61
C SER A 419 -7.80 -8.46 2.22
N ARG A 420 -7.94 -7.27 2.82
CA ARG A 420 -9.24 -6.75 3.29
C ARG A 420 -10.09 -6.18 2.16
N LEU A 421 -9.45 -5.50 1.20
CA LEU A 421 -10.10 -4.87 0.05
C LEU A 421 -10.47 -5.87 -1.04
N GLU A 422 -9.59 -6.85 -1.28
CA GLU A 422 -9.67 -7.78 -2.41
C GLU A 422 -10.00 -9.20 -1.95
N THR A 423 -11.07 -9.37 -1.18
CA THR A 423 -11.38 -10.66 -0.51
C THR A 423 -11.42 -11.89 -1.43
N SER A 424 -11.70 -11.72 -2.72
CA SER A 424 -11.69 -12.80 -3.71
C SER A 424 -10.28 -13.31 -4.06
N ARG A 425 -9.25 -12.45 -4.07
CA ARG A 425 -7.88 -12.82 -4.45
C ARG A 425 -7.00 -13.27 -3.28
N TYR A 426 -7.46 -13.09 -2.04
CA TYR A 426 -6.67 -13.37 -0.85
C TYR A 426 -7.39 -14.32 0.11
N GLU A 427 -6.64 -15.23 0.73
CA GLU A 427 -7.12 -16.13 1.78
C GLU A 427 -6.10 -16.16 2.93
N CYS A 428 -6.57 -16.19 4.18
CA CYS A 428 -5.74 -16.31 5.36
C CYS A 428 -6.21 -17.52 6.19
N LYS A 429 -5.28 -18.39 6.58
CA LYS A 429 -5.51 -19.52 7.49
C LYS A 429 -4.55 -19.42 8.66
N GLN A 430 -5.07 -19.52 9.87
CA GLN A 430 -4.23 -19.48 11.08
C GLN A 430 -3.18 -20.60 11.07
N GLY A 431 -3.52 -21.77 10.55
CA GLY A 431 -2.68 -22.95 10.39
C GLY A 431 -3.52 -24.19 10.03
N LEU A 432 -2.97 -25.39 10.19
CA LEU A 432 -3.62 -26.67 9.91
C LEU A 432 -4.20 -27.36 11.15
N VAL A 433 -3.90 -26.88 12.35
CA VAL A 433 -4.40 -27.45 13.61
C VAL A 433 -5.56 -26.61 14.12
N ASP A 434 -6.69 -27.24 14.43
CA ASP A 434 -7.85 -26.53 14.94
C ASP A 434 -7.58 -25.79 16.27
N LEU A 435 -8.35 -24.74 16.52
CA LEU A 435 -8.25 -23.93 17.75
C LEU A 435 -9.12 -24.48 18.90
N SER A 436 -9.54 -25.74 18.79
CA SER A 436 -10.22 -26.43 19.89
C SER A 436 -9.21 -26.73 21.00
N SER A 437 -9.69 -27.00 22.21
CA SER A 437 -8.79 -27.40 23.31
C SER A 437 -8.09 -28.75 23.05
N ASN A 438 -8.63 -29.58 22.15
CA ASN A 438 -8.06 -30.87 21.78
C ASN A 438 -7.06 -30.79 20.63
N ARG A 439 -6.97 -29.64 19.94
CA ARG A 439 -6.00 -29.32 18.89
C ARG A 439 -5.79 -30.45 17.88
N LYS A 440 -6.76 -30.67 16.99
CA LYS A 440 -6.67 -31.72 15.96
C LYS A 440 -6.16 -31.17 14.65
N PHE A 441 -5.35 -31.96 13.95
CA PHE A 441 -4.95 -31.68 12.57
C PHE A 441 -6.14 -31.82 11.63
N ASP A 442 -6.48 -30.76 10.90
CA ASP A 442 -7.59 -30.74 9.94
C ASP A 442 -7.12 -31.14 8.54
N ALA A 443 -7.14 -32.45 8.26
CA ALA A 443 -6.76 -32.97 6.94
C ALA A 443 -7.67 -32.45 5.81
N ASN A 444 -8.93 -32.10 6.10
CA ASN A 444 -9.87 -31.59 5.09
C ASN A 444 -9.52 -30.16 4.67
N LEU A 445 -8.77 -29.41 5.49
CA LEU A 445 -8.31 -28.07 5.14
C LEU A 445 -7.36 -28.09 3.93
N LEU A 446 -6.56 -29.14 3.76
CA LEU A 446 -5.66 -29.28 2.62
C LEU A 446 -6.43 -29.35 1.28
N GLY A 447 -7.53 -30.11 1.25
CA GLY A 447 -8.45 -30.16 0.10
C GLY A 447 -9.02 -28.77 -0.21
N ARG A 448 -9.53 -28.07 0.82
CA ARG A 448 -10.06 -26.71 0.68
C ARG A 448 -9.02 -25.69 0.22
N ILE A 449 -7.74 -25.87 0.58
CA ILE A 449 -6.65 -25.03 0.07
C ILE A 449 -6.52 -25.20 -1.43
N VAL A 450 -6.53 -26.44 -1.95
CA VAL A 450 -6.48 -26.71 -3.41
C VAL A 450 -7.68 -26.13 -4.13
N GLU A 451 -8.89 -26.31 -3.60
CA GLU A 451 -10.12 -25.71 -4.13
C GLU A 451 -10.02 -24.17 -4.16
N THR A 452 -9.42 -23.58 -3.12
CA THR A 452 -9.23 -22.13 -3.03
C THR A 452 -8.17 -21.62 -4.00
N ILE A 453 -7.09 -22.38 -4.24
CA ILE A 453 -6.10 -22.07 -5.28
C ILE A 453 -6.80 -22.00 -6.65
N CYS A 454 -7.62 -23.01 -6.98
CA CYS A 454 -8.43 -23.02 -8.20
C CYS A 454 -9.41 -21.83 -8.25
N GLY A 455 -10.11 -21.57 -7.15
CA GLY A 455 -11.04 -20.45 -7.03
C GLY A 455 -10.40 -19.08 -7.28
N ILE A 456 -9.21 -18.85 -6.70
CA ILE A 456 -8.45 -17.61 -6.85
C ILE A 456 -7.95 -17.45 -8.29
N ALA A 457 -7.41 -18.52 -8.89
CA ALA A 457 -6.95 -18.51 -10.28
C ALA A 457 -8.08 -18.16 -11.27
N ASN A 458 -9.31 -18.52 -10.93
CA ASN A 458 -10.50 -18.28 -11.73
C ASN A 458 -11.17 -16.91 -11.48
N VAL A 459 -10.60 -16.02 -10.65
CA VAL A 459 -11.13 -14.66 -10.45
C VAL A 459 -10.96 -13.80 -11.70
N GLY A 460 -9.91 -14.03 -12.50
CA GLY A 460 -9.63 -13.32 -13.74
C GLY A 460 -8.15 -13.01 -13.93
N PRO A 461 -7.74 -12.63 -15.16
CA PRO A 461 -6.34 -12.56 -15.59
C PRO A 461 -5.58 -11.31 -15.13
N ASP A 462 -6.23 -10.39 -14.42
CA ASP A 462 -5.68 -9.04 -14.17
C ASP A 462 -4.54 -9.01 -13.15
N ALA A 463 -4.59 -9.87 -12.13
CA ALA A 463 -3.63 -9.84 -11.01
C ALA A 463 -3.53 -11.19 -10.30
N ASP A 464 -2.37 -11.47 -9.72
CA ASP A 464 -2.16 -12.67 -8.92
C ASP A 464 -2.97 -12.64 -7.61
N GLY A 465 -3.23 -13.82 -7.05
CA GLY A 465 -3.77 -13.96 -5.70
C GLY A 465 -2.82 -14.68 -4.75
N PHE A 466 -3.19 -14.72 -3.47
CA PHE A 466 -2.32 -15.21 -2.41
C PHE A 466 -3.08 -15.94 -1.30
N ILE A 467 -2.52 -17.05 -0.83
CA ILE A 467 -2.97 -17.73 0.38
C ILE A 467 -1.87 -17.64 1.43
N PHE A 468 -2.21 -17.19 2.64
CA PHE A 468 -1.28 -17.09 3.77
C PHE A 468 -1.66 -18.10 4.84
N ILE A 469 -0.71 -18.95 5.24
CA ILE A 469 -0.87 -19.95 6.30
C ILE A 469 0.07 -19.58 7.44
N GLY A 470 -0.47 -19.46 8.65
CA GLY A 470 0.19 -18.77 9.78
C GLY A 470 -0.40 -17.39 10.07
N VAL A 471 -1.55 -17.06 9.48
CA VAL A 471 -2.22 -15.76 9.62
C VAL A 471 -3.72 -15.97 9.91
N ALA A 472 -4.19 -15.48 11.05
CA ALA A 472 -5.60 -15.44 11.39
C ALA A 472 -6.30 -14.24 10.72
N ASP A 473 -7.48 -14.48 10.17
CA ASP A 473 -8.35 -13.48 9.54
C ASP A 473 -9.19 -12.72 10.58
N LYS A 474 -9.50 -13.34 11.73
CA LYS A 474 -10.33 -12.79 12.81
C LYS A 474 -9.53 -12.57 14.09
N LYS A 475 -9.89 -11.49 14.80
CA LYS A 475 -9.32 -11.17 16.11
C LYS A 475 -9.60 -12.27 17.15
N THR A 476 -10.80 -12.84 17.14
CA THR A 476 -11.20 -13.92 18.05
C THR A 476 -10.30 -15.14 17.94
N ASP A 477 -9.86 -15.46 16.73
CA ASP A 477 -9.01 -16.61 16.46
C ASP A 477 -7.58 -16.32 16.90
N ALA A 478 -7.09 -15.09 16.68
CA ALA A 478 -5.80 -14.64 17.17
C ALA A 478 -5.74 -14.64 18.71
N GLU A 479 -6.77 -14.13 19.40
CA GLU A 479 -6.91 -14.17 20.86
C GLU A 479 -6.97 -15.61 21.38
N ARG A 480 -7.64 -16.50 20.65
CA ARG A 480 -7.70 -17.92 20.98
C ARG A 480 -6.32 -18.57 20.86
N VAL A 481 -5.55 -18.25 19.83
CA VAL A 481 -4.16 -18.70 19.67
C VAL A 481 -3.29 -18.18 20.82
N THR A 482 -3.40 -16.91 21.20
CA THR A 482 -2.67 -16.37 22.38
C THR A 482 -2.94 -17.19 23.62
N LYS A 483 -4.20 -17.57 23.87
CA LYS A 483 -4.59 -18.38 25.04
C LYS A 483 -4.05 -19.81 24.99
N LEU A 484 -3.94 -20.41 23.81
CA LEU A 484 -3.49 -21.81 23.64
C LEU A 484 -1.97 -21.94 23.59
N ASP A 485 -1.30 -21.02 22.91
CA ASP A 485 0.12 -21.14 22.53
C ASP A 485 1.03 -20.12 23.24
N GLY A 486 0.46 -19.18 24.01
CA GLY A 486 1.23 -18.18 24.77
C GLY A 486 1.98 -17.18 23.89
N ILE A 487 1.55 -17.00 22.64
CA ILE A 487 2.16 -16.07 21.70
C ILE A 487 1.40 -14.74 21.64
N THR A 488 2.10 -13.66 21.28
CA THR A 488 1.50 -12.36 20.99
C THR A 488 1.42 -12.16 19.49
N PRO A 489 0.25 -12.23 18.85
CA PRO A 489 0.12 -12.07 17.40
C PRO A 489 0.62 -10.72 16.91
N LEU A 490 1.29 -10.71 15.75
CA LEU A 490 1.69 -9.46 15.09
C LEU A 490 0.54 -8.97 14.21
N VAL A 491 0.19 -7.68 14.32
CA VAL A 491 -0.92 -7.10 13.57
C VAL A 491 -0.42 -6.43 12.31
N VAL A 492 -0.98 -6.82 11.16
CA VAL A 492 -0.74 -6.20 9.86
C VAL A 492 -2.07 -5.84 9.22
N GLY A 493 -2.38 -4.54 9.15
CA GLY A 493 -3.69 -4.07 8.71
C GLY A 493 -4.81 -4.66 9.57
N ALA A 494 -5.71 -5.42 8.95
CA ALA A 494 -6.79 -6.12 9.65
C ALA A 494 -6.51 -7.63 9.88
N ARG A 495 -5.28 -8.09 9.67
CA ARG A 495 -4.86 -9.49 9.79
C ARG A 495 -3.90 -9.70 10.96
N TYR A 496 -3.86 -10.92 11.48
CA TYR A 496 -3.10 -11.27 12.68
C TYR A 496 -2.14 -12.41 12.37
N ILE A 497 -0.85 -12.13 12.28
CA ILE A 497 0.18 -13.14 12.08
C ILE A 497 0.36 -13.89 13.41
N VAL A 498 0.19 -15.21 13.35
CA VAL A 498 0.25 -16.12 14.50
C VAL A 498 1.40 -17.12 14.42
N GLY A 499 2.12 -17.16 13.28
CA GLY A 499 3.26 -18.04 13.09
C GLY A 499 2.87 -19.52 12.95
N LEU A 500 3.77 -20.29 12.35
CA LEU A 500 3.64 -21.74 12.17
C LEU A 500 4.41 -22.54 13.24
N GLU A 501 5.32 -21.89 13.98
CA GLU A 501 6.14 -22.49 15.03
C GLU A 501 5.30 -23.13 16.14
N ARG A 502 4.13 -22.54 16.41
CA ARG A 502 3.17 -23.07 17.38
C ARG A 502 2.57 -24.42 16.97
N GLU A 503 2.38 -24.67 15.67
CA GLU A 503 1.85 -25.96 15.19
C GLU A 503 2.95 -26.98 15.01
N MET A 504 4.12 -26.57 14.52
CA MET A 504 5.30 -27.41 14.45
C MET A 504 5.64 -28.01 15.82
N ARG A 505 5.64 -27.18 16.88
CA ARG A 505 5.83 -27.64 18.27
C ARG A 505 4.76 -28.62 18.71
N PHE A 506 3.50 -28.33 18.44
CA PHE A 506 2.38 -29.21 18.83
C PHE A 506 2.42 -30.56 18.11
N LEU A 507 2.69 -30.55 16.81
CA LEU A 507 2.78 -31.75 15.97
C LEU A 507 4.10 -32.50 16.10
N SER A 508 5.08 -31.93 16.82
CA SER A 508 6.45 -32.47 16.93
C SER A 508 7.11 -32.71 15.57
N VAL A 509 6.94 -31.77 14.64
CA VAL A 509 7.56 -31.80 13.30
C VAL A 509 8.48 -30.60 13.12
N ASN A 510 9.48 -30.74 12.26
CA ASN A 510 10.30 -29.62 11.82
C ASN A 510 9.64 -28.85 10.67
N GLU A 511 10.27 -27.74 10.27
CA GLU A 511 9.80 -26.86 9.20
C GLU A 511 9.59 -27.61 7.87
N GLU A 512 10.59 -28.35 7.43
CA GLU A 512 10.54 -29.11 6.17
C GLU A 512 9.39 -30.12 6.14
N GLN A 513 9.21 -30.87 7.23
CA GLN A 513 8.12 -31.81 7.40
C GLN A 513 6.74 -31.14 7.42
N TYR A 514 6.62 -29.96 8.03
CA TYR A 514 5.37 -29.21 8.06
C TYR A 514 5.01 -28.67 6.66
N LEU A 515 5.99 -28.10 5.96
CA LEU A 515 5.83 -27.58 4.60
C LEU A 515 5.47 -28.69 3.61
N GLU A 516 6.13 -29.86 3.69
CA GLU A 516 5.86 -30.98 2.81
C GLU A 516 4.42 -31.52 2.96
N LYS A 517 3.76 -31.35 4.12
CA LYS A 517 2.33 -31.69 4.26
C LYS A 517 1.43 -30.85 3.35
N ILE A 518 1.79 -29.58 3.12
CA ILE A 518 1.00 -28.65 2.30
C ILE A 518 1.44 -28.75 0.85
N ILE A 519 2.73 -28.58 0.59
CA ILE A 519 3.30 -28.59 -0.76
C ILE A 519 3.15 -29.98 -1.39
N GLY A 520 3.38 -31.06 -0.63
CA GLY A 520 3.16 -32.43 -1.09
C GLY A 520 1.69 -32.72 -1.40
N PHE A 521 0.74 -32.15 -0.65
CA PHE A 521 -0.68 -32.29 -0.97
C PHE A 521 -1.05 -31.57 -2.27
N ILE A 522 -0.57 -30.34 -2.47
CA ILE A 522 -0.78 -29.58 -3.73
C ILE A 522 -0.13 -30.34 -4.91
N ARG A 523 1.09 -30.85 -4.74
CA ARG A 523 1.83 -31.62 -5.75
C ARG A 523 1.07 -32.85 -6.23
N ASN A 524 0.41 -33.56 -5.30
CA ASN A 524 -0.35 -34.77 -5.60
C ASN A 524 -1.84 -34.51 -5.88
N SER A 525 -2.26 -33.24 -5.95
CA SER A 525 -3.66 -32.88 -6.21
C SER A 525 -4.03 -32.95 -7.69
N GLU A 526 -5.33 -33.01 -7.98
CA GLU A 526 -5.89 -32.96 -9.34
C GLU A 526 -5.97 -31.54 -9.93
N LEU A 527 -5.23 -30.58 -9.36
CA LEU A 527 -5.17 -29.22 -9.88
C LEU A 527 -4.55 -29.23 -11.30
N THR A 528 -5.20 -28.56 -12.25
CA THR A 528 -4.77 -28.56 -13.66
C THR A 528 -3.45 -27.83 -13.90
N GLU A 529 -2.70 -28.25 -14.93
CA GLU A 529 -1.53 -27.51 -15.41
C GLU A 529 -1.93 -26.33 -16.32
N PRO A 530 -1.16 -25.23 -16.37
CA PRO A 530 0.13 -25.01 -15.70
C PRO A 530 0.02 -24.53 -14.24
N LEU A 531 -1.20 -24.28 -13.74
CA LEU A 531 -1.42 -23.67 -12.42
C LEU A 531 -0.73 -24.44 -11.30
N ARG A 532 -0.85 -25.78 -11.27
CA ARG A 532 -0.23 -26.61 -10.23
C ARG A 532 1.29 -26.44 -10.17
N SER A 533 1.98 -26.59 -11.30
CA SER A 533 3.44 -26.41 -11.34
C SER A 533 3.86 -24.99 -10.97
N GLN A 534 3.12 -23.97 -11.41
CA GLN A 534 3.44 -22.58 -11.12
C GLN A 534 3.26 -22.24 -9.63
N VAL A 535 2.19 -22.72 -8.99
CA VAL A 535 1.94 -22.51 -7.56
C VAL A 535 3.03 -23.16 -6.71
N LEU A 536 3.45 -24.37 -7.06
CA LEU A 536 4.55 -25.06 -6.36
C LEU A 536 5.88 -24.30 -6.49
N ALA A 537 6.15 -23.73 -7.67
CA ALA A 537 7.36 -22.95 -7.93
C ALA A 537 7.35 -21.57 -7.25
N GLN A 538 6.18 -21.04 -6.89
CA GLN A 538 6.00 -19.69 -6.33
C GLN A 538 5.43 -19.71 -4.91
N SER A 539 5.66 -20.80 -4.17
CA SER A 539 5.32 -20.90 -2.75
C SER A 539 6.54 -20.53 -1.91
N ASP A 540 6.39 -19.50 -1.07
CA ASP A 540 7.46 -18.90 -0.29
C ASP A 540 7.23 -19.15 1.21
N TYR A 541 8.32 -19.42 1.93
CA TYR A 541 8.31 -19.42 3.40
C TYR A 541 8.91 -18.11 3.92
N VAL A 542 8.10 -17.30 4.59
CA VAL A 542 8.45 -15.94 5.00
C VAL A 542 8.63 -15.91 6.52
N ASP A 543 9.83 -15.56 6.97
CA ASP A 543 10.08 -15.19 8.36
C ASP A 543 9.73 -13.71 8.55
N TYR A 544 8.74 -13.42 9.37
CA TYR A 544 8.32 -12.07 9.67
C TYR A 544 8.40 -11.81 11.17
N ARG A 545 9.47 -11.10 11.56
CA ARG A 545 9.77 -10.75 12.97
C ARG A 545 9.78 -11.97 13.90
N GLY A 546 10.36 -13.08 13.45
CA GLY A 546 10.45 -14.32 14.21
C GLY A 546 9.17 -15.17 14.22
N MET A 547 8.21 -14.84 13.35
CA MET A 547 7.04 -15.69 13.07
C MET A 547 7.04 -16.11 11.61
N SER A 548 6.96 -17.40 11.39
CA SER A 548 6.96 -17.95 10.05
C SER A 548 5.56 -18.03 9.45
N VAL A 549 5.45 -17.63 8.18
CA VAL A 549 4.23 -17.67 7.38
C VAL A 549 4.53 -18.35 6.05
N LEU A 550 3.73 -19.35 5.68
CA LEU A 550 3.76 -19.90 4.33
C LEU A 550 2.87 -19.04 3.43
N ARG A 551 3.45 -18.47 2.38
CA ARG A 551 2.77 -17.70 1.35
C ARG A 551 2.72 -18.54 0.08
N ILE A 552 1.51 -18.81 -0.40
CA ILE A 552 1.26 -19.49 -1.68
C ILE A 552 0.81 -18.43 -2.68
N ARG A 553 1.62 -18.12 -3.68
CA ARG A 553 1.23 -17.25 -4.79
C ARG A 553 0.43 -18.05 -5.82
N VAL A 554 -0.72 -17.51 -6.19
CA VAL A 554 -1.62 -18.07 -7.21
C VAL A 554 -1.54 -17.16 -8.44
N PRO A 555 -0.73 -17.52 -9.46
CA PRO A 555 -0.51 -16.67 -10.61
C PRO A 555 -1.72 -16.62 -11.54
N THR A 556 -1.86 -15.52 -12.26
CA THR A 556 -2.90 -15.37 -13.29
C THR A 556 -2.81 -16.47 -14.34
N GLN A 557 -3.99 -16.93 -14.78
CA GLN A 557 -4.10 -17.98 -15.79
C GLN A 557 -4.65 -17.40 -17.09
N LYS A 558 -4.30 -18.04 -18.22
CA LYS A 558 -4.83 -17.68 -19.54
C LYS A 558 -6.15 -18.38 -19.86
N GLN A 559 -6.51 -19.38 -19.07
CA GLN A 559 -7.71 -20.18 -19.23
C GLN A 559 -8.21 -20.60 -17.85
N ILE A 560 -9.47 -20.97 -17.77
CA ILE A 560 -10.07 -21.49 -16.54
C ILE A 560 -9.30 -22.73 -16.04
N SER A 561 -9.11 -22.80 -14.73
CA SER A 561 -8.43 -23.90 -14.04
C SER A 561 -9.44 -24.78 -13.30
N PHE A 562 -9.09 -26.06 -13.12
CA PHE A 562 -9.94 -27.05 -12.47
C PHE A 562 -9.18 -27.83 -11.40
N VAL A 563 -9.93 -28.47 -10.51
CA VAL A 563 -9.48 -29.58 -9.66
C VAL A 563 -10.24 -30.82 -10.14
N GLY A 564 -9.54 -31.70 -10.87
CA GLY A 564 -10.18 -32.76 -11.63
C GLY A 564 -11.14 -32.15 -12.68
N GLU A 565 -12.41 -32.54 -12.63
CA GLU A 565 -13.45 -32.04 -13.53
C GLU A 565 -14.20 -30.81 -12.97
N LYS A 566 -13.85 -30.35 -11.77
CA LYS A 566 -14.58 -29.30 -11.04
C LYS A 566 -13.86 -27.97 -11.12
N ALA A 567 -14.58 -26.93 -11.51
CA ALA A 567 -14.11 -25.56 -11.40
C ALA A 567 -14.59 -24.95 -10.08
N PHE A 568 -13.75 -24.15 -9.45
CA PHE A 568 -14.10 -23.38 -8.27
C PHE A 568 -13.97 -21.88 -8.57
N ILE A 569 -14.74 -21.05 -7.85
CA ILE A 569 -14.69 -19.59 -7.93
C ILE A 569 -14.75 -18.96 -6.55
N ARG A 570 -14.41 -17.66 -6.50
CA ARG A 570 -14.45 -16.86 -5.28
C ARG A 570 -15.65 -15.91 -5.32
N GLU A 571 -16.56 -16.09 -4.37
CA GLU A 571 -17.61 -15.11 -4.06
C GLU A 571 -17.23 -14.43 -2.73
N ASN A 572 -16.66 -13.23 -2.83
CA ASN A 572 -15.97 -12.57 -1.71
C ASN A 572 -14.88 -13.50 -1.12
N SER A 573 -14.90 -13.75 0.18
CA SER A 573 -13.94 -14.63 0.85
C SER A 573 -14.32 -16.12 0.79
N SER A 574 -15.39 -16.50 0.08
CA SER A 574 -15.87 -17.89 0.03
C SER A 574 -15.51 -18.56 -1.28
N THR A 575 -14.98 -19.78 -1.19
CA THR A 575 -14.73 -20.64 -2.35
C THR A 575 -15.95 -21.54 -2.58
N ILE A 576 -16.50 -21.51 -3.79
CA ILE A 576 -17.66 -22.33 -4.18
C ILE A 576 -17.40 -23.04 -5.51
N GLU A 577 -18.04 -24.19 -5.72
CA GLU A 577 -18.01 -24.91 -6.99
C GLU A 577 -18.82 -24.15 -8.05
N ALA A 578 -18.24 -23.94 -9.23
CA ALA A 578 -18.85 -23.23 -10.34
C ALA A 578 -19.54 -24.22 -11.29
N THR A 579 -20.86 -24.13 -11.40
CA THR A 579 -21.67 -25.02 -12.25
C THR A 579 -22.59 -24.25 -13.19
N GLY A 580 -22.94 -24.86 -14.33
CA GLY A 580 -23.89 -24.32 -15.30
C GLY A 580 -23.53 -22.90 -15.78
N LYS A 581 -24.45 -21.95 -15.56
CA LYS A 581 -24.28 -20.54 -15.99
C LYS A 581 -23.06 -19.86 -15.35
N LYS A 582 -22.69 -20.21 -14.11
CA LYS A 582 -21.52 -19.62 -13.45
C LYS A 582 -20.23 -20.03 -14.15
N LEU A 583 -20.12 -21.30 -14.56
CA LEU A 583 -18.96 -21.80 -15.29
C LEU A 583 -18.78 -21.07 -16.63
N LEU A 584 -19.87 -20.84 -17.37
CA LEU A 584 -19.85 -20.08 -18.62
C LEU A 584 -19.39 -18.63 -18.42
N ALA A 585 -19.87 -17.97 -17.36
CA ALA A 585 -19.50 -16.60 -17.03
C ALA A 585 -18.01 -16.47 -16.67
N VAL A 586 -17.45 -17.44 -15.94
CA VAL A 586 -16.02 -17.48 -15.60
C VAL A 586 -15.19 -17.68 -16.85
N ASN A 587 -15.60 -18.59 -17.73
CA ASN A 587 -14.87 -18.86 -18.96
C ASN A 587 -14.78 -17.60 -19.84
N SER A 588 -15.82 -16.75 -19.87
CA SER A 588 -15.78 -15.48 -20.61
C SER A 588 -14.80 -14.44 -20.06
N LEU A 589 -14.26 -14.61 -18.84
CA LEU A 589 -13.23 -13.70 -18.30
C LEU A 589 -11.84 -13.93 -18.93
N PHE A 590 -11.65 -15.04 -19.63
CA PHE A 590 -10.36 -15.46 -20.20
C PHE A 590 -10.35 -15.43 -21.73
N VAL A 591 -11.43 -14.98 -22.37
CA VAL A 591 -11.64 -14.99 -23.83
C VAL A 591 -11.44 -13.60 -24.43
#